data_AF-A0A9E5YPZ7-F1
#
_entry.id   AF-A0A9E5YPZ7-F1
#
_cell.length_a   1.000
_cell.length_b   1.000
_cell.length_c   1.000
_cell.angle_alpha   90.00
_cell.angle_beta   90.00
_cell.angle_gamma   90.00
#
_symmetry.space_group_name_H-M   'P 1'
#
loop_
_entity.id
_entity.type
_entity.pdbx_description
1 polymer ?
#
loop_
_entity_poly.entity_id
_entity_poly.type
_entity_poly.pdbx_seq_one_letter_code
_entity_poly.pdbx_strand_id
1 'polypeptide(L)'
;MAKEKYVYERKKFCVPVTKAEALSSIQFIIDDFVNKKVTFCIDGEGESWEIWRLVEDNDSDKIKKNGSPENPKILYSEGRKIKEFEIN
;
A
#
# COMPACT_ATOMS: atom_id res chain seq x y z
N MET A 1 21.98 9.27 12.82
CA MET A 1 20.67 8.66 13.08
C MET A 1 20.39 7.71 11.93
N ALA A 2 20.35 6.40 12.19
CA ALA A 2 20.00 5.44 11.15
C ALA A 2 18.55 5.73 10.74
N LYS A 3 18.32 6.17 9.51
CA LYS A 3 16.97 6.21 8.94
C LYS A 3 16.48 4.76 8.96
N GLU A 4 15.49 4.45 9.78
CA GLU A 4 14.81 3.17 9.74
C GLU A 4 14.26 3.01 8.32
N LYS A 5 14.94 2.20 7.52
CA LYS A 5 14.60 1.93 6.13
C LYS A 5 13.58 0.81 6.15
N TYR A 6 12.37 1.09 5.70
CA TYR A 6 11.37 0.03 5.57
C TYR A 6 11.76 -0.90 4.41
N VAL A 7 11.60 -2.20 4.60
CA VAL A 7 11.80 -3.20 3.54
C VAL A 7 10.43 -3.59 3.00
N TYR A 8 10.15 -3.21 1.75
CA TYR A 8 8.92 -3.53 1.05
C TYR A 8 8.95 -4.97 0.53
N GLU A 9 8.16 -5.83 1.16
CA GLU A 9 8.00 -7.22 0.78
C GLU A 9 6.81 -7.40 -0.18
N ARG A 10 7.10 -7.39 -1.49
CA ARG A 10 6.10 -7.48 -2.58
C ARG A 10 5.01 -8.52 -2.36
N LYS A 11 5.39 -9.72 -1.90
CA LYS A 11 4.47 -10.85 -1.70
C LYS A 11 3.43 -10.62 -0.59
N LYS A 12 3.71 -9.70 0.33
CA LYS A 12 2.81 -9.37 1.45
C LYS A 12 1.74 -8.36 1.05
N PHE A 13 1.99 -7.48 0.07
CA PHE A 13 1.05 -6.45 -0.40
C PHE A 13 0.13 -6.96 -1.52
N CYS A 14 -0.58 -8.06 -1.26
CA CYS A 14 -1.36 -8.78 -2.28
C CYS A 14 -2.87 -8.52 -2.24
N VAL A 15 -3.34 -7.61 -1.38
CA VAL A 15 -4.77 -7.30 -1.25
C VAL A 15 -5.07 -5.95 -1.93
N PRO A 16 -5.64 -5.94 -3.15
CA PRO A 16 -6.10 -4.71 -3.78
C PRO A 16 -7.32 -4.18 -3.04
N VAL A 17 -7.37 -2.87 -2.85
CA VAL A 17 -8.45 -2.19 -2.11
C VAL A 17 -9.35 -1.40 -3.05
N THR A 18 -8.76 -0.80 -4.07
CA THR A 18 -9.46 0.03 -5.06
C THR A 18 -9.28 -0.55 -6.46
N LYS A 19 -10.12 -0.08 -7.38
CA LYS A 19 -9.79 -0.13 -8.80
C LYS A 19 -8.85 1.05 -9.12
N ALA A 20 -8.19 0.97 -10.26
CA ALA A 20 -7.43 2.06 -10.84
C ALA A 20 -8.30 3.31 -11.05
N GLU A 21 -8.11 4.34 -10.22
CA GLU A 21 -8.87 5.60 -10.24
C GLU A 21 -7.98 6.80 -9.93
N ALA A 22 -8.48 8.02 -10.12
CA ALA A 22 -7.73 9.23 -9.82
C ALA A 22 -7.39 9.33 -8.32
N LEU A 23 -6.22 9.89 -7.99
CA LEU A 23 -5.75 9.99 -6.60
C LEU A 23 -6.75 10.73 -5.69
N SER A 24 -7.41 11.76 -6.22
CA SER A 24 -8.47 12.50 -5.52
C SER A 24 -9.67 11.61 -5.15
N SER A 25 -10.03 10.67 -6.02
CA SER A 25 -11.15 9.74 -5.79
C SER A 25 -10.83 8.72 -4.71
N ILE A 26 -9.56 8.32 -4.53
CA ILE A 26 -9.16 7.33 -3.53
C ILE A 26 -8.62 7.95 -2.22
N GLN A 27 -8.53 9.28 -2.13
CA GLN A 27 -7.94 9.98 -0.98
C GLN A 27 -8.64 9.63 0.35
N PHE A 28 -9.96 9.48 0.35
CA PHE A 28 -10.72 9.13 1.56
C PHE A 28 -10.30 7.76 2.14
N ILE A 29 -9.87 6.82 1.29
CA ILE A 29 -9.39 5.49 1.70
C ILE A 29 -8.00 5.61 2.30
N ILE A 30 -7.13 6.43 1.70
CA ILE A 30 -5.80 6.73 2.22
C ILE A 30 -5.92 7.30 3.65
N ASP A 31 -6.80 8.28 3.84
CA ASP A 31 -7.00 8.94 5.13
C ASP A 31 -7.56 7.96 6.18
N ASP A 32 -8.55 7.15 5.82
CA ASP A 32 -9.10 6.10 6.69
C ASP A 32 -8.03 5.08 7.09
N PHE A 33 -7.21 4.63 6.14
CA PHE A 33 -6.16 3.65 6.39
C PHE A 33 -5.03 4.22 7.25
N VAL A 34 -4.67 5.49 7.05
CA VAL A 34 -3.72 6.19 7.91
C VAL A 34 -4.23 6.26 9.35
N ASN A 35 -5.49 6.64 9.54
CA ASN A 35 -6.12 6.72 10.87
C ASN A 35 -6.20 5.35 11.54
N LYS A 36 -6.52 4.30 10.78
CA LYS A 36 -6.56 2.90 11.26
C LYS A 36 -5.18 2.26 11.40
N LYS A 37 -4.10 2.96 11.05
CA LYS A 37 -2.72 2.45 11.04
C LYS A 37 -2.53 1.21 10.19
N VAL A 38 -3.26 1.11 9.07
CA VAL A 38 -3.07 0.03 8.10
C VAL A 38 -1.75 0.24 7.37
N THR A 39 -1.03 -0.84 7.10
CA THR A 39 0.16 -0.84 6.26
C THR A 39 -0.25 -1.11 4.81
N PHE A 40 0.02 -0.16 3.91
CA PHE A 40 -0.40 -0.20 2.51
C PHE A 40 0.56 0.59 1.61
N CYS A 41 0.59 0.22 0.34
CA CYS A 41 1.28 0.95 -0.71
C CYS A 41 0.28 1.45 -1.76
N ILE A 42 0.70 2.45 -2.51
CA ILE A 42 -0.04 3.03 -3.62
C ILE A 42 0.86 2.95 -4.84
N ASP A 43 0.31 2.42 -5.91
CA ASP A 43 0.97 2.34 -7.20
C ASP A 43 0.06 2.88 -8.30
N GLY A 44 0.66 3.43 -9.35
CA GLY A 44 -0.08 4.10 -10.40
C GLY A 44 0.64 5.28 -11.02
N GLU A 45 0.02 5.83 -12.07
CA GLU A 45 0.50 6.98 -12.82
C GLU A 45 -0.68 7.76 -13.44
N GLY A 46 -0.55 9.08 -13.56
CA GLY A 46 -1.57 9.94 -14.15
C GLY A 46 -2.88 9.91 -13.38
N GLU A 47 -3.93 9.40 -14.02
CA GLU A 47 -5.30 9.30 -13.45
C GLU A 47 -5.65 7.88 -12.99
N SER A 48 -4.67 6.98 -12.92
CA SER A 48 -4.87 5.56 -12.62
C SER A 48 -4.01 5.14 -11.44
N TRP A 49 -4.57 5.21 -10.23
CA TRP A 49 -3.94 4.85 -8.97
C TRP A 49 -4.69 3.72 -8.26
N GLU A 50 -3.93 2.82 -7.64
CA GLU A 50 -4.45 1.68 -6.90
C GLU A 50 -3.82 1.59 -5.51
N ILE A 51 -4.64 1.26 -4.51
CA ILE A 51 -4.20 0.99 -3.14
C ILE A 51 -4.10 -0.52 -2.93
N TRP A 52 -2.96 -0.94 -2.39
CA TRP A 52 -2.67 -2.32 -2.06
C TRP A 52 -2.23 -2.41 -0.61
N ARG A 53 -2.88 -3.22 0.20
CA ARG A 53 -2.50 -3.37 1.61
C ARG A 53 -1.82 -4.70 1.90
N LEU A 54 -1.07 -4.70 3.00
CA LEU A 54 -0.44 -5.89 3.55
C LEU A 54 -1.53 -6.90 3.98
N VAL A 55 -1.29 -8.17 3.69
CA VAL A 55 -2.12 -9.28 4.18
C VAL A 55 -1.84 -9.50 5.67
N GLU A 56 -2.86 -9.42 6.50
CA GLU A 56 -2.74 -9.75 7.92
C GLU A 56 -3.02 -11.24 8.14
N ASP A 57 -2.46 -11.83 9.20
CA ASP A 57 -2.60 -13.28 9.48
C ASP A 57 -4.06 -13.72 9.64
N ASN A 58 -4.96 -12.78 9.96
CA ASN A 58 -6.39 -13.01 10.12
C ASN A 58 -7.21 -12.71 8.84
N ASP A 59 -6.58 -12.37 7.71
CA ASP A 59 -7.27 -12.12 6.43
C ASP A 59 -7.60 -13.45 5.71
N SER A 60 -8.50 -14.26 6.28
CA SER A 60 -8.97 -15.52 5.68
C SER A 60 -9.84 -15.31 4.44
N ASP A 61 -10.57 -14.20 4.35
CA ASP A 61 -11.69 -14.02 3.40
C ASP A 61 -11.43 -13.01 2.28
N LYS A 62 -10.16 -12.65 2.00
CA LYS A 62 -9.85 -11.60 1.01
C LYS A 62 -9.24 -12.13 -0.26
N ILE A 63 -9.67 -11.54 -1.39
CA ILE A 63 -9.16 -11.81 -2.73
C ILE A 63 -7.69 -11.39 -2.78
N LYS A 64 -6.77 -12.35 -2.69
CA LYS A 64 -5.34 -12.15 -2.93
C LYS A 64 -5.12 -12.15 -4.45
N LYS A 65 -4.60 -11.06 -4.99
CA LYS A 65 -4.21 -11.00 -6.41
C LYS A 65 -2.73 -11.35 -6.57
N ASN A 66 -2.44 -12.14 -7.59
CA ASN A 66 -1.09 -12.22 -8.14
C ASN A 66 -0.79 -10.93 -8.91
N GLY A 67 0.43 -10.40 -8.77
CA GLY A 67 0.83 -9.14 -9.39
C GLY A 67 0.72 -7.93 -8.47
N SER A 68 1.11 -8.09 -7.20
CA SER A 68 1.31 -6.95 -6.30
C SER A 68 2.32 -5.95 -6.88
N PRO A 69 2.23 -4.65 -6.54
CA PRO A 69 3.07 -3.62 -7.14
C PRO A 69 4.56 -3.94 -7.05
N GLU A 70 5.25 -3.97 -8.18
CA GLU A 70 6.69 -4.27 -8.18
C GLU A 70 7.51 -3.09 -7.65
N ASN A 71 7.06 -1.87 -7.92
CA ASN A 71 7.74 -0.64 -7.55
C ASN A 71 6.72 0.44 -7.16
N PRO A 72 6.05 0.28 -5.99
CA PRO A 72 5.04 1.24 -5.56
C PRO A 72 5.63 2.64 -5.46
N LYS A 73 4.84 3.66 -5.82
CA LYS A 73 5.27 5.06 -5.74
C LYS A 73 5.20 5.61 -4.32
N ILE A 74 4.27 5.09 -3.52
CA ILE A 74 4.03 5.56 -2.15
C ILE A 74 3.86 4.37 -1.23
N LEU A 75 4.39 4.48 -0.02
CA LEU A 75 4.27 3.47 1.02
C LEU A 75 3.88 4.13 2.35
N TYR A 76 2.94 3.49 3.04
CA TYR A 76 2.55 3.78 4.40
C TYR A 76 2.73 2.54 5.27
N SER A 77 3.32 2.72 6.45
CA SER A 77 3.41 1.69 7.49
C SER A 77 2.88 2.24 8.79
N GLU A 78 1.94 1.54 9.42
CA GLU A 78 1.34 1.92 10.71
C GLU A 78 0.84 3.38 10.75
N GLY A 79 0.25 3.84 9.65
CA GLY A 79 -0.27 5.21 9.51
C GLY A 79 0.78 6.29 9.24
N ARG A 80 2.03 5.92 8.96
CA ARG A 80 3.11 6.86 8.63
C ARG A 80 3.57 6.71 7.19
N LYS A 81 3.66 7.82 6.47
CA LYS A 81 4.26 7.85 5.12
C LYS A 81 5.75 7.56 5.20
N ILE A 82 6.20 6.52 4.50
CA ILE A 82 7.61 6.15 4.43
C ILE A 82 8.29 6.98 3.35
N LYS A 83 9.34 7.70 3.73
CA LYS A 83 10.10 8.57 2.82
C LYS A 83 11.05 7.80 1.91
N GLU A 84 11.66 6.74 2.44
CA GLU A 84 12.65 5.91 1.76
C GLU A 84 12.42 4.45 2.18
N PHE A 85 12.24 3.56 1.20
CA PHE A 85 12.12 2.12 1.42
C PHE A 85 12.91 1.34 0.36
N GLU A 86 13.29 0.12 0.71
CA GLU A 86 13.99 -0.82 -0.15
C GLU A 86 13.02 -1.89 -0.64
N ILE A 87 13.09 -2.25 -1.91
CA ILE A 87 12.25 -3.31 -2.48
C ILE A 87 12.99 -4.63 -2.35
N ASN A 88 12.36 -5.60 -1.68
CA ASN A 88 12.84 -6.99 -1.58
C ASN A 88 12.02 -7.90 -2.48
#